data_AF-A0A8S3CJ50-F1
#
_entry.id   AF-A0A8S3CJ50-F1
#
_cell.length_a   1.000
_cell.length_b   1.000
_cell.length_c   1.000
_cell.angle_alpha   90.00
_cell.angle_beta   90.00
_cell.angle_gamma   90.00
#
_symmetry.space_group_name_H-M   'P 1'
#
loop_
_entity.id
_entity.type
_entity.pdbx_description
1 polymer ?
#
loop_
_entity_poly.entity_id
_entity_poly.type
_entity_poly.pdbx_seq_one_letter_code
_entity_poly.pdbx_strand_id
1 'polypeptide(L)' 'LRLAIRVFSKTLDTTKLTPEKIEIAVLQHDDKTNQTTIRMLKDDELTALIKQYDDEQSKLEADRQKQQAASTTDRK' A
#
# COMPACT_ATOMS: atom_id res chain seq x y z
N LEU A 1 -6.42 4.18 -2.83
CA LEU A 1 -5.11 4.57 -2.22
C LEU A 1 -4.10 3.43 -2.15
N ARG A 2 -4.49 2.19 -1.82
CA ARG A 2 -3.59 1.01 -1.78
C ARG A 2 -2.67 0.86 -2.99
N LEU A 3 -3.20 1.03 -4.22
CA LEU A 3 -2.40 0.94 -5.44
C LEU A 3 -1.31 2.02 -5.51
N ALA A 4 -1.61 3.25 -5.09
CA ALA A 4 -0.63 4.34 -5.08
C ALA A 4 0.55 4.02 -4.15
N ILE A 5 0.27 3.50 -2.94
CA ILE A 5 1.31 3.04 -2.01
C ILE A 5 2.18 1.94 -2.62
N ARG A 6 1.58 0.97 -3.32
CA ARG A 6 2.32 -0.08 -4.05
C ARG A 6 3.22 0.49 -5.14
N VAL A 7 2.74 1.46 -5.92
CA VAL A 7 3.53 2.09 -6.98
C VAL A 7 4.71 2.82 -6.34
N PHE A 8 4.47 3.67 -5.35
CA PHE A 8 5.52 4.41 -4.64
C PHE A 8 6.58 3.49 -4.02
N SER A 9 6.16 2.40 -3.37
CA SER A 9 7.08 1.40 -2.81
C SER A 9 7.98 0.73 -3.85
N LYS A 10 7.57 0.70 -5.13
CA LYS A 10 8.35 0.07 -6.22
C LYS A 10 9.13 1.06 -7.06
N THR A 11 8.74 2.33 -7.08
CA THR A 11 9.31 3.35 -7.96
C THR A 11 10.19 4.36 -7.23
N LEU A 12 9.98 4.58 -5.93
CA LEU A 12 10.83 5.45 -5.13
C LEU A 12 12.07 4.67 -4.69
N ASP A 13 13.25 5.24 -4.95
CA ASP A 13 14.54 4.68 -4.53
C ASP A 13 14.74 4.89 -3.01
N THR A 14 13.97 4.15 -2.23
CA THR A 14 13.99 4.18 -0.78
C THR A 14 13.87 2.77 -0.25
N THR A 15 14.69 2.43 0.74
CA THR A 15 14.66 1.11 1.38
C THR A 15 13.34 0.80 2.07
N LYS A 16 12.68 1.83 2.60
CA LYS A 16 11.35 1.78 3.20
C LYS A 16 10.59 3.08 2.96
N LEU A 17 9.32 2.92 2.60
CA LEU A 17 8.37 4.03 2.49
C LEU A 17 7.98 4.50 3.89
N THR A 18 8.14 5.79 4.15
CA THR A 18 7.77 6.42 5.44
C THR A 18 6.85 7.61 5.18
N PRO A 19 6.00 8.00 6.15
CA PRO A 19 5.08 9.13 6.00
C PRO A 19 5.79 10.45 5.64
N GLU A 20 6.99 10.67 6.16
CA GLU A 20 7.80 11.87 5.90
C GLU A 20 8.29 12.00 4.45
N LYS A 21 8.26 10.91 3.67
CA LYS A 21 8.81 10.87 2.31
C LYS A 21 7.75 11.10 1.23
N ILE A 22 6.47 11.07 1.59
CA ILE A 22 5.37 11.22 0.64
C ILE A 22 4.25 12.06 1.25
N GLU A 23 3.64 12.91 0.44
CA GLU A 23 2.40 13.58 0.78
C GLU A 23 1.30 13.13 -0.17
N ILE A 24 0.08 12.92 0.36
CA ILE A 24 -1.07 12.51 -0.43
C ILE A 24 -2.21 13.49 -0.19
N ALA A 25 -2.62 14.18 -1.25
CA ALA A 25 -3.85 14.95 -1.29
C ALA A 25 -4.96 14.12 -1.94
N VAL A 26 -6.17 14.17 -1.37
CA VAL A 26 -7.37 13.58 -1.95
C VAL A 26 -8.33 14.71 -2.29
N LEU A 27 -8.67 14.80 -3.58
CA LEU A 27 -9.77 15.61 -4.08
C LEU A 27 -11.00 14.72 -4.18
N GLN A 28 -12.07 15.13 -3.52
CA GLN A 28 -13.35 14.44 -3.57
C GLN A 28 -14.45 15.44 -3.88
N HIS A 29 -15.27 15.12 -4.87
CA HIS A 29 -16.53 15.80 -5.11
C HIS A 29 -17.65 15.00 -4.44
N ASP A 30 -18.49 15.67 -3.66
CA ASP A 30 -19.68 15.07 -3.07
C ASP A 30 -20.91 15.57 -3.82
N ASP A 31 -21.51 14.69 -4.61
CA ASP A 31 -22.70 14.97 -5.42
C ASP A 31 -23.92 15.34 -4.56
N LYS A 32 -23.97 14.90 -3.29
CA LYS A 32 -25.13 15.17 -2.41
C LYS A 32 -25.12 16.59 -1.87
N THR A 33 -23.93 17.10 -1.55
CA THR A 33 -23.74 18.48 -1.08
C THR A 33 -23.35 19.43 -2.22
N ASN A 34 -23.06 18.88 -3.41
CA ASN A 34 -22.53 19.56 -4.58
C ASN A 34 -21.24 20.37 -4.28
N GLN A 35 -20.39 19.81 -3.41
CA GLN A 35 -19.17 20.47 -2.95
C GLN A 35 -17.93 19.64 -3.29
N THR A 36 -16.87 20.34 -3.71
CA THR A 36 -15.55 19.74 -3.89
C THR A 36 -14.69 20.05 -2.68
N THR A 37 -14.13 19.01 -2.08
CA THR A 37 -13.21 19.11 -0.94
C THR A 37 -11.85 18.58 -1.35
N ILE A 38 -10.81 19.29 -0.93
CA ILE A 38 -9.42 18.83 -1.04
C ILE A 38 -8.94 18.64 0.39
N ARG A 39 -8.46 17.45 0.72
CA ARG A 39 -7.84 17.19 2.02
C ARG A 39 -6.47 16.57 1.85
N MET A 40 -5.52 17.00 2.65
CA MET A 40 -4.28 16.27 2.86
C MET A 40 -4.54 15.10 3.79
N LEU A 41 -3.95 13.94 3.52
CA LEU A 41 -3.91 12.85 4.49
C LEU A 41 -3.00 13.25 5.65
N LYS A 42 -3.41 12.91 6.87
CA LYS A 42 -2.57 13.06 8.05
C LYS A 42 -1.55 11.93 8.14
N ASP A 43 -0.46 12.16 8.86
CA ASP A 43 0.61 11.18 9.08
C ASP A 43 0.09 9.86 9.66
N ASP A 44 -0.89 9.90 10.57
CA ASP A 44 -1.49 8.71 11.16
C ASP A 44 -2.24 7.86 10.11
N GLU A 45 -3.01 8.51 9.23
CA GLU A 45 -3.74 7.84 8.14
C GLU A 45 -2.76 7.22 7.14
N LEU A 46 -1.70 7.96 6.82
CA LEU A 46 -0.67 7.52 5.89
C LEU A 46 0.14 6.35 6.48
N THR A 47 0.49 6.42 7.76
CA THR A 47 1.16 5.34 8.50
C THR A 47 0.34 4.06 8.50
N ALA A 48 -0.98 4.17 8.75
CA ALA A 48 -1.88 3.02 8.71
C ALA A 48 -1.94 2.39 7.31
N LEU A 49 -2.00 3.20 6.25
CA LEU A 49 -2.01 2.72 4.86
C LEU A 49 -0.71 2.02 4.46
N ILE A 50 0.44 2.56 4.88
CA ILE A 50 1.75 1.93 4.64
C ILE A 50 1.83 0.59 5.39
N LYS A 51 1.44 0.57 6.67
CA LYS A 51 1.44 -0.65 7.48
C LYS A 51 0.55 -1.73 6.89
N GLN A 52 -0.66 -1.38 6.44
CA GLN A 52 -1.56 -2.33 5.79
C GLN A 52 -0.91 -2.95 4.55
N TYR A 53 -0.22 -2.14 3.73
CA TYR A 53 0.48 -2.64 2.56
C TYR A 53 1.62 -3.60 2.93
N ASP A 54 2.44 -3.27 3.94
CA ASP A 54 3.53 -4.11 4.42
C ASP A 54 3.03 -5.46 4.96
N ASP A 55 1.95 -5.45 5.76
CA ASP A 55 1.33 -6.65 6.31
C ASP A 55 0.80 -7.56 5.18
N GLU A 56 0.21 -6.98 4.13
CA GLU A 56 -0.28 -7.71 2.97
C GLU A 56 0.85 -8.28 2.10
N GLN A 57 1.95 -7.53 1.89
CA GLN A 57 3.11 -8.06 1.17
C GLN A 57 3.74 -9.23 1.93
N SER A 58 3.87 -9.12 3.25
CA SER A 58 4.40 -10.19 4.10
C SER A 58 3.58 -11.48 3.98
N LYS A 59 2.24 -11.38 3.98
CA LYS A 59 1.35 -12.54 3.79
C LYS A 59 1.51 -13.15 2.40
N LEU A 60 1.55 -12.32 1.36
CA LEU A 60 1.73 -12.76 -0.02
C LEU A 60 3.07 -13.49 -0.23
N GLU A 61 4.14 -13.02 0.40
CA GLU A 61 5.44 -13.68 0.35
C GLU A 61 5.43 -15.03 1.07
N ALA A 62 4.83 -15.09 2.27
CA ALA A 62 4.67 -16.34 3.00
C ALA A 62 3.84 -17.38 2.22
N ASP A 63 2.77 -16.96 1.56
CA ASP A 63 1.93 -17.84 0.75
C ASP A 63 2.66 -18.32 -0.51
N ARG A 64 3.46 -17.43 -1.16
CA ARG A 64 4.31 -17.81 -2.29
C ARG A 64 5.36 -18.85 -1.89
N GLN A 65 6.00 -18.69 -0.73
CA GLN A 65 6.98 -19.65 -0.23
C GLN A 65 6.34 -21.02 0.05
N LYS A 66 5.14 -21.05 0.63
CA LYS A 66 4.39 -22.31 0.84
C LYS A 66 4.01 -23.00 -0.46
N GLN A 67 3.54 -22.23 -1.46
CA GLN A 67 3.18 -22.77 -2.78
C GLN A 67 4.42 -23.28 -3.54
N GLN A 68 5.56 -22.60 -3.43
CA GLN A 68 6.83 -23.03 -4.02
C GLN A 68 7.37 -24.31 -3.35
N ALA A 69 7.27 -24.42 -2.02
CA ALA A 69 7.66 -25.62 -1.29
C ALA A 69 6.77 -26.84 -1.62
N ALA A 70 5.45 -26.63 -1.73
CA ALA A 70 4.50 -27.67 -2.12
C ALA A 70 4.73 -28.18 -3.55
N SER A 71 4.89 -27.27 -4.52
CA SER A 71 5.11 -27.62 -5.93
C SER A 71 6.47 -28.26 -6.24
N THR A 72 7.45 -28.12 -5.35
CA THR A 72 8.78 -28.77 -5.47
C THR A 72 8.77 -30.20 -4.89
N THR A 73 7.86 -30.48 -3.95
CA THR A 73 7.78 -31.80 -3.29
C THR A 73 7.06 -32.85 -4.15
N ASP A 74 6.11 -32.43 -5.01
CA ASP A 74 5.38 -33.32 -5.94
C ASP A 74 6.18 -33.76 -7.19
N ARG A 75 7.40 -33.24 -7.42
CA ARG A 75 8.23 -33.58 -8.60
C ARG A 75 9.44 -34.46 -8.28
N LYS A 76 9.49 -35.08 -7.09
CA LYS A 76 10.57 -35.97 -6.67
C LYS A 76 10.05 -37.36 -6.38
#